data_AF-A0A7G3ZMJ0-F1
#
_entry.id   AF-A0A7G3ZMJ0-F1
#
_cell.length_a   1.000
_cell.length_b   1.000
_cell.length_c   1.000
_cell.angle_alpha   90.00
_cell.angle_beta   90.00
_cell.angle_gamma   90.00
#
_symmetry.space_group_name_H-M   'P 1'
#
loop_
_entity.id
_entity.type
_entity.pdbx_description
1 polymer ?
#
loop_
_entity_poly.entity_id
_entity_poly.type
_entity_poly.pdbx_seq_one_letter_code
_entity_poly.pdbx_strand_id
1 'polypeptide(L)'
;MGLFGRKQRESTPPVERRDLTPCDRVFVDPPKNYGRPHPPPRITEEQFEKYTRMLEHFQDGALQLPLNSSSPEETRGLIAEEKCWLSRECLLRFLRAAKWDVDQAVKNLTSTLVWRREVGLSRADDNVKPLGSEVVAVENQTGKQVILGFDINRSPLFYMKNGRQNTEPSFRQVQLLIFMMECAVILAPQGVETITVLIDFKSYKEPGVISDKMPPLSIAKLCLAVMQNHYPERLSKCVMFNIPWFAWAFLKMVHPFLDPRTRQKAIFDEPFENHIDPSQLEAVYNGKLDFKYKHEIYWPDMVAKVEELNEKRFKRFVDFGGVVGLSEFDLKGSGDDILYPVDYRNVV
;
A
#
# COMPACT_ATOMS: atom_id res chain seq x y z
N MET A 1 -5.33 1.58 -34.90
CA MET A 1 -5.88 2.74 -34.18
C MET A 1 -5.03 2.97 -32.95
N GLY A 2 -4.45 4.16 -32.79
CA GLY A 2 -3.43 4.38 -31.75
C GLY A 2 -4.01 4.30 -30.33
N LEU A 3 -3.23 3.73 -29.40
CA LEU A 3 -3.50 3.61 -27.95
C LEU A 3 -3.84 4.94 -27.23
N PHE A 4 -3.89 6.06 -27.95
CA PHE A 4 -4.12 7.40 -27.43
C PHE A 4 -5.25 8.13 -28.19
N GLY A 5 -6.12 7.38 -28.87
CA GLY A 5 -7.34 7.92 -29.43
C GLY A 5 -8.27 8.39 -28.32
N ARG A 6 -8.49 9.70 -28.24
CA ARG A 6 -9.42 10.32 -27.27
C ARG A 6 -10.83 9.81 -27.54
N LYS A 7 -11.28 8.76 -26.85
CA LYS A 7 -12.72 8.47 -26.77
C LYS A 7 -13.32 9.57 -25.91
N GLN A 8 -14.25 10.34 -26.49
CA GLN A 8 -15.05 11.29 -25.75
C GLN A 8 -15.86 10.46 -24.74
N ARG A 9 -15.51 10.54 -23.46
CA ARG A 9 -16.24 9.84 -22.40
C ARG A 9 -17.64 10.43 -22.39
N GLU A 10 -18.67 9.65 -22.73
CA GLU A 10 -20.04 10.04 -22.42
C GLU A 10 -20.08 10.33 -20.92
N SER A 11 -20.52 11.52 -20.54
CA SER A 11 -20.61 11.89 -19.13
C SER A 11 -21.63 10.97 -18.47
N THR A 12 -21.18 10.06 -17.60
CA THR A 12 -22.09 9.35 -16.70
C THR A 12 -22.90 10.41 -15.96
N PRO A 13 -24.24 10.36 -16.01
CA PRO A 13 -25.06 11.35 -15.33
C PRO A 13 -24.72 11.36 -13.83
N PRO A 14 -24.71 12.53 -13.17
CA PRO A 14 -24.43 12.59 -11.74
C PRO A 14 -25.40 11.70 -10.95
N VAL A 15 -24.88 10.94 -9.99
CA VAL A 15 -25.70 10.13 -9.08
C VAL A 15 -26.66 11.04 -8.33
N GLU A 16 -27.94 10.69 -8.28
CA GLU A 16 -28.94 11.49 -7.58
C GLU A 16 -28.64 11.51 -6.07
N ARG A 17 -28.84 12.67 -5.41
CA ARG A 17 -28.50 12.84 -3.98
C ARG A 17 -29.16 11.80 -3.07
N ARG A 18 -30.35 11.29 -3.43
CA ARG A 18 -31.07 10.26 -2.66
C ARG A 18 -30.38 8.90 -2.65
N ASP A 19 -29.49 8.64 -3.61
CA ASP A 19 -28.78 7.37 -3.76
C ASP A 19 -27.37 7.42 -3.15
N LEU A 20 -27.00 8.56 -2.55
CA LEU A 20 -25.72 8.73 -1.88
C LEU A 20 -25.76 8.20 -0.44
N THR A 21 -24.70 7.50 -0.05
CA THR A 21 -24.48 7.00 1.30
C THR A 21 -23.50 7.94 2.02
N PRO A 22 -23.92 8.65 3.08
CA PRO A 22 -22.99 9.46 3.87
C PRO A 22 -21.89 8.61 4.50
N CYS A 23 -20.64 9.08 4.43
CA CYS A 23 -19.53 8.47 5.14
C CYS A 23 -18.44 9.50 5.52
N ASP A 24 -17.77 9.24 6.64
CA ASP A 24 -16.68 10.08 7.16
C ASP A 24 -15.59 9.25 7.88
N ARG A 25 -15.66 7.93 7.77
CA ARG A 25 -14.82 6.94 8.47
C ARG A 25 -14.30 5.89 7.51
N VAL A 26 -13.16 5.27 7.84
CA VAL A 26 -12.55 4.24 6.99
C VAL A 26 -13.33 2.93 7.07
N PHE A 27 -13.38 2.20 5.96
CA PHE A 27 -13.91 0.84 5.92
C PHE A 27 -12.78 -0.16 6.15
N VAL A 28 -13.03 -1.18 6.99
CA VAL A 28 -12.05 -2.23 7.30
C VAL A 28 -12.32 -3.55 6.58
N ASP A 29 -13.55 -3.73 6.09
CA ASP A 29 -13.97 -4.93 5.39
C ASP A 29 -14.48 -4.60 3.98
N PRO A 30 -14.10 -5.40 2.97
CA PRO A 30 -14.71 -5.28 1.65
C PRO A 30 -16.21 -5.68 1.70
N PRO A 31 -17.03 -5.20 0.76
CA PRO A 31 -18.41 -5.63 0.62
C PRO A 31 -18.57 -7.16 0.60
N LYS A 32 -19.59 -7.67 1.32
CA LYS A 32 -19.82 -9.12 1.45
C LYS A 32 -20.03 -9.83 0.11
N ASN A 33 -20.57 -9.12 -0.89
CA ASN A 33 -20.79 -9.63 -2.25
C ASN A 33 -19.49 -9.79 -3.06
N TYR A 34 -18.34 -9.27 -2.61
CA TYR A 34 -17.05 -9.50 -3.26
C TYR A 34 -16.50 -10.92 -3.00
N GLY A 35 -17.22 -11.73 -2.22
CA GLY A 35 -16.86 -13.13 -1.97
C GLY A 35 -15.78 -13.30 -0.90
N ARG A 36 -15.21 -14.50 -0.88
CA ARG A 36 -14.24 -14.94 0.14
C ARG A 36 -12.80 -14.61 -0.28
N PRO A 37 -11.86 -14.59 0.68
CA PRO A 37 -10.42 -14.55 0.38
C PRO A 37 -10.02 -15.60 -0.67
N HIS A 38 -9.26 -15.17 -1.66
CA HIS A 38 -8.63 -16.07 -2.61
C HIS A 38 -7.41 -16.72 -1.95
N PRO A 39 -7.24 -18.05 -2.06
CA PRO A 39 -6.00 -18.72 -1.67
C PRO A 39 -4.78 -18.04 -2.29
N PRO A 40 -3.64 -17.98 -1.57
CA PRO A 40 -2.40 -17.53 -2.17
C PRO A 40 -2.06 -18.36 -3.42
N PRO A 41 -1.50 -17.75 -4.47
CA PRO A 41 -1.18 -18.46 -5.70
C PRO A 41 -0.15 -19.57 -5.43
N ARG A 42 -0.34 -20.70 -6.13
CA ARG A 42 0.66 -21.78 -6.17
C ARG A 42 1.92 -21.30 -6.88
N ILE A 43 3.07 -21.76 -6.41
CA ILE A 43 4.36 -21.52 -7.05
C ILE A 43 4.92 -22.85 -7.55
N THR A 44 5.84 -22.80 -8.52
CA THR A 44 6.48 -24.02 -9.05
C THR A 44 7.47 -24.61 -8.05
N GLU A 45 7.92 -25.85 -8.25
CA GLU A 45 8.96 -26.46 -7.41
C GLU A 45 10.27 -25.64 -7.41
N GLU A 46 10.71 -25.18 -8.58
CA GLU A 46 11.88 -24.30 -8.69
C GLU A 46 11.71 -23.00 -7.87
N GLN A 47 10.51 -22.44 -7.88
CA GLN A 47 10.17 -21.26 -7.10
C GLN A 47 10.12 -21.57 -5.59
N PHE A 48 9.65 -22.75 -5.21
CA PHE A 48 9.67 -23.27 -3.84
C PHE A 48 11.09 -23.37 -3.30
N GLU A 49 12.01 -23.96 -4.06
CA GLU A 49 13.43 -24.08 -3.67
C GLU A 49 14.07 -22.71 -3.43
N LYS A 50 13.79 -21.75 -4.31
CA LYS A 50 14.27 -20.36 -4.18
C LYS A 50 13.67 -19.64 -2.98
N TYR A 51 12.37 -19.82 -2.75
CA TYR A 51 11.69 -19.33 -1.55
C TYR A 51 12.33 -19.91 -0.28
N THR A 52 12.58 -21.22 -0.25
CA THR A 52 13.16 -21.92 0.91
C THR A 52 14.55 -21.39 1.23
N ARG A 53 15.41 -21.22 0.23
CA ARG A 53 16.75 -20.61 0.43
C ARG A 53 16.68 -19.21 1.04
N MET A 54 15.71 -18.40 0.59
CA MET A 54 15.51 -17.06 1.14
C MET A 54 14.94 -17.11 2.56
N LEU A 55 14.00 -18.03 2.82
CA LEU A 55 13.41 -18.25 4.14
C LEU A 55 14.48 -18.67 5.15
N GLU A 56 15.31 -19.65 4.82
CA GLU A 56 16.44 -20.13 5.65
C GLU A 56 17.39 -18.98 6.01
N HIS A 57 17.73 -18.11 5.04
CA HIS A 57 18.57 -16.94 5.30
C HIS A 57 17.98 -16.01 6.39
N PHE A 58 16.68 -15.73 6.34
CA PHE A 58 16.02 -14.85 7.31
C PHE A 58 15.58 -15.56 8.60
N GLN A 59 15.62 -16.90 8.65
CA GLN A 59 15.41 -17.69 9.85
C GLN A 59 16.71 -17.98 10.62
N ASP A 60 17.87 -17.73 10.01
CA ASP A 60 19.16 -17.90 10.68
C ASP A 60 19.25 -17.01 11.94
N GLY A 61 19.33 -17.66 13.11
CA GLY A 61 19.47 -16.98 14.39
C GLY A 61 20.77 -16.19 14.54
N ALA A 62 21.77 -16.45 13.71
CA ALA A 62 23.02 -15.71 13.66
C ALA A 62 22.95 -14.48 12.75
N LEU A 63 21.87 -14.30 11.97
CA LEU A 63 21.73 -13.16 11.05
C LEU A 63 21.82 -11.83 11.80
N GLN A 64 22.78 -11.00 11.40
CA GLN A 64 22.92 -9.62 11.87
C GLN A 64 22.72 -8.68 10.68
N LEU A 65 21.87 -7.67 10.86
CA LEU A 65 21.60 -6.66 9.84
C LEU A 65 21.97 -5.27 10.36
N PRO A 66 22.48 -4.36 9.51
CA PRO A 66 22.76 -2.98 9.90
C PRO A 66 21.57 -2.27 10.54
N LEU A 67 21.83 -1.42 11.53
CA LEU A 67 20.81 -0.57 12.13
C LEU A 67 20.42 0.58 11.19
N ASN A 68 21.38 1.10 10.43
CA ASN A 68 21.17 2.12 9.42
C ASN A 68 22.20 1.98 8.28
N SER A 69 21.98 2.70 7.18
CA SER A 69 22.81 2.69 5.97
C SER A 69 24.09 3.50 6.09
N SER A 70 24.19 4.41 7.07
CA SER A 70 25.34 5.29 7.28
C SER A 70 26.43 4.68 8.18
N SER A 71 26.04 3.72 9.04
CA SER A 71 26.90 3.01 10.01
C SER A 71 26.68 1.49 9.89
N PRO A 72 27.13 0.86 8.78
CA PRO A 72 26.84 -0.54 8.49
C PRO A 72 27.45 -1.55 9.48
N GLU A 73 28.44 -1.13 10.26
CA GLU A 73 29.08 -1.91 11.32
C GLU A 73 28.20 -2.11 12.55
N GLU A 74 27.28 -1.19 12.82
CA GLU A 74 26.32 -1.32 13.92
C GLU A 74 25.19 -2.22 13.48
N THR A 75 25.14 -3.43 14.04
CA THR A 75 24.21 -4.46 13.59
C THR A 75 23.42 -5.06 14.74
N ARG A 76 22.23 -5.57 14.43
CA ARG A 76 21.46 -6.43 15.34
C ARG A 76 20.62 -7.44 14.57
N GLY A 77 20.29 -8.55 15.21
CA GLY A 77 19.35 -9.56 14.69
C GLY A 77 17.93 -9.05 14.53
N LEU A 78 17.01 -9.88 14.06
CA LEU A 78 15.61 -9.48 13.84
C LEU A 78 14.82 -9.41 15.16
N ILE A 79 14.06 -8.33 15.41
CA ILE A 79 13.04 -8.32 16.48
C ILE A 79 11.75 -9.03 16.05
N ALA A 80 10.88 -9.35 17.00
CA ALA A 80 9.56 -9.91 16.76
C ALA A 80 8.73 -9.13 15.72
N GLU A 81 8.73 -7.80 15.75
CA GLU A 81 8.00 -6.98 14.76
C GLU A 81 8.52 -7.17 13.33
N GLU A 82 9.85 -7.22 13.18
CA GLU A 82 10.51 -7.47 11.89
C GLU A 82 10.24 -8.90 11.40
N LYS A 83 10.27 -9.89 12.30
CA LYS A 83 9.90 -11.27 11.99
C LYS A 83 8.43 -11.38 11.55
N CYS A 84 7.53 -10.66 12.22
CA CYS A 84 6.12 -10.59 11.85
C CYS A 84 5.90 -9.93 10.48
N TRP A 85 6.73 -8.96 10.12
CA TRP A 85 6.69 -8.31 8.80
C TRP A 85 7.25 -9.20 7.67
N LEU A 86 8.23 -10.06 7.99
CA LEU A 86 8.83 -11.04 7.09
C LEU A 86 7.93 -12.27 6.89
N SER A 87 6.71 -12.03 6.43
CA SER A 87 5.73 -13.07 6.07
C SER A 87 6.14 -13.84 4.81
N ARG A 88 5.49 -14.98 4.56
CA ARG A 88 5.61 -15.72 3.30
C ARG A 88 5.41 -14.81 2.08
N GLU A 89 4.33 -14.05 2.09
CA GLU A 89 3.95 -13.14 1.00
C GLU A 89 4.97 -12.00 0.85
N CYS A 90 5.58 -11.52 1.93
CA CYS A 90 6.69 -10.58 1.88
C CYS A 90 7.88 -11.14 1.11
N LEU A 91 8.38 -12.33 1.49
CA LEU A 91 9.49 -12.97 0.79
C LEU A 91 9.16 -13.20 -0.71
N LEU A 92 7.95 -13.68 -1.01
CA LEU A 92 7.50 -13.91 -2.38
C LEU A 92 7.39 -12.61 -3.21
N ARG A 93 6.98 -11.48 -2.62
CA ARG A 93 6.98 -10.18 -3.34
C ARG A 93 8.39 -9.79 -3.77
N PHE A 94 9.36 -9.92 -2.86
CA PHE A 94 10.75 -9.58 -3.16
C PHE A 94 11.37 -10.55 -4.19
N LEU A 95 11.06 -11.85 -4.12
CA LEU A 95 11.46 -12.83 -5.14
C LEU A 95 10.87 -12.50 -6.51
N ARG A 96 9.56 -12.21 -6.59
CA ARG A 96 8.90 -11.83 -7.86
C ARG A 96 9.52 -10.56 -8.46
N ALA A 97 9.77 -9.54 -7.64
CA ALA A 97 10.39 -8.29 -8.09
C ALA A 97 11.84 -8.49 -8.58
N ALA A 98 12.59 -9.38 -7.92
CA ALA A 98 13.93 -9.79 -8.33
C ALA A 98 13.94 -10.83 -9.47
N LYS A 99 12.79 -11.13 -10.10
CA LYS A 99 12.66 -12.16 -11.15
C LYS A 99 13.20 -13.53 -10.71
N TRP A 100 13.00 -13.86 -9.44
CA TRP A 100 13.45 -15.10 -8.81
C TRP A 100 14.98 -15.26 -8.75
N ASP A 101 15.72 -14.16 -8.75
CA ASP A 101 17.12 -14.12 -8.30
C ASP A 101 17.15 -14.00 -6.77
N VAL A 102 17.63 -15.06 -6.10
CA VAL A 102 17.59 -15.16 -4.63
C VAL A 102 18.54 -14.16 -3.98
N ASP A 103 19.76 -14.01 -4.51
CA ASP A 103 20.78 -13.15 -3.91
C ASP A 103 20.36 -11.68 -4.04
N GLN A 104 19.81 -11.31 -5.19
CA GLN A 104 19.25 -9.97 -5.40
C GLN A 104 18.00 -9.73 -4.54
N ALA A 105 17.13 -10.73 -4.35
CA ALA A 105 15.97 -10.62 -3.48
C ALA A 105 16.37 -10.41 -2.01
N VAL A 106 17.35 -11.19 -1.52
CA VAL A 106 17.91 -11.04 -0.16
C VAL A 106 18.51 -9.65 0.01
N LYS A 107 19.32 -9.17 -0.95
CA LYS A 107 19.90 -7.82 -0.91
C LYS A 107 18.83 -6.73 -0.83
N ASN A 108 17.79 -6.82 -1.66
CA ASN A 108 16.69 -5.84 -1.71
C ASN A 108 15.88 -5.85 -0.41
N LEU A 109 15.59 -7.03 0.14
CA LEU A 109 14.84 -7.16 1.38
C LEU A 109 15.64 -6.66 2.58
N THR A 110 16.93 -6.99 2.66
CA THR A 110 17.85 -6.46 3.67
C THR A 110 17.92 -4.94 3.61
N SER A 111 18.10 -4.35 2.42
CA SER A 111 18.07 -2.90 2.26
C SER A 111 16.75 -2.28 2.74
N THR A 112 15.63 -2.97 2.52
CA THR A 112 14.32 -2.51 3.00
C THR A 112 14.19 -2.62 4.52
N LEU A 113 14.69 -3.69 5.16
CA LEU A 113 14.71 -3.80 6.62
C LEU A 113 15.53 -2.68 7.28
N VAL A 114 16.71 -2.38 6.71
CA VAL A 114 17.55 -1.26 7.17
C VAL A 114 16.80 0.07 7.00
N TRP A 115 16.23 0.33 5.83
CA TRP A 115 15.42 1.53 5.59
C TRP A 115 14.24 1.65 6.57
N ARG A 116 13.54 0.55 6.85
CA ARG A 116 12.42 0.53 7.83
C ARG A 116 12.89 0.93 9.23
N ARG A 117 14.11 0.55 9.63
CA ARG A 117 14.72 1.00 10.90
C ARG A 117 14.96 2.51 10.86
N GLU A 118 15.59 3.02 9.82
CA GLU A 118 15.92 4.44 9.66
C GLU A 118 14.71 5.37 9.65
N VAL A 119 13.63 4.95 8.98
CA VAL A 119 12.41 5.77 8.90
C VAL A 119 11.48 5.60 10.11
N GLY A 120 11.87 4.80 11.11
CA GLY A 120 11.09 4.63 12.35
C GLY A 120 9.87 3.72 12.19
N LEU A 121 9.90 2.74 11.28
CA LEU A 121 8.87 1.71 11.12
C LEU A 121 9.17 0.42 11.91
N SER A 122 10.37 0.29 12.48
CA SER A 122 10.79 -0.80 13.38
C SER A 122 11.02 -0.20 14.77
N ARG A 123 10.23 -0.61 15.79
CA ARG A 123 10.22 0.03 17.12
C ARG A 123 11.21 -0.64 18.07
N ALA A 124 12.47 -0.71 17.65
CA ALA A 124 13.54 -1.36 18.41
C ALA A 124 14.55 -0.40 19.04
N ASP A 125 14.64 0.82 18.51
CA ASP A 125 15.68 1.79 18.87
C ASP A 125 15.03 3.07 19.40
N ASP A 126 15.25 3.34 20.69
CA ASP A 126 14.72 4.53 21.36
C ASP A 126 15.28 5.83 20.79
N ASN A 127 16.39 5.78 20.05
CA ASN A 127 17.01 6.94 19.41
C ASN A 127 16.34 7.31 18.08
N VAL A 128 15.58 6.40 17.48
CA VAL A 128 14.85 6.67 16.25
C VAL A 128 13.40 7.00 16.59
N LYS A 129 12.99 8.24 16.32
CA LYS A 129 11.60 8.66 16.51
C LYS A 129 10.67 7.78 15.65
N PRO A 130 9.71 7.05 16.24
CA PRO A 130 8.78 6.24 15.46
C PRO A 130 7.97 7.09 14.47
N LEU A 131 7.80 6.58 13.25
CA LEU A 131 6.90 7.17 12.28
C LEU A 131 5.45 6.81 12.65
N GLY A 132 4.89 7.62 13.55
CA GLY A 132 3.51 7.49 14.03
C GLY A 132 2.55 8.48 13.40
N SER A 133 1.26 8.26 13.64
CA SER A 133 0.15 9.10 13.19
C SER A 133 0.35 10.57 13.59
N GLU A 134 0.77 10.84 14.82
CA GLU A 134 0.99 12.20 15.33
C GLU A 134 2.06 12.98 14.56
N VAL A 135 3.09 12.29 14.03
CA VAL A 135 4.17 12.92 13.28
C VAL A 135 3.65 13.51 11.96
N VAL A 136 2.69 12.83 11.34
CA VAL A 136 2.21 13.15 9.99
C VAL A 136 0.78 13.68 9.95
N ALA A 137 0.05 13.72 11.07
CA ALA A 137 -1.34 14.18 11.14
C ALA A 137 -1.54 15.57 10.52
N VAL A 138 -0.62 16.50 10.81
CA VAL A 138 -0.64 17.87 10.24
C VAL A 138 -0.57 17.87 8.72
N GLU A 139 0.12 16.90 8.11
CA GLU A 139 0.20 16.79 6.66
C GLU A 139 -1.13 16.40 6.03
N ASN A 140 -2.06 15.82 6.79
CA ASN A 140 -3.31 15.32 6.24
C ASN A 140 -4.55 16.10 6.70
N GLN A 141 -4.42 17.28 7.30
CA GLN A 141 -5.56 18.09 7.76
C GLN A 141 -6.59 18.42 6.67
N THR A 142 -6.16 18.48 5.41
CA THR A 142 -7.04 18.71 4.26
C THR A 142 -7.51 17.43 3.59
N GLY A 143 -7.11 16.24 4.04
CA GLY A 143 -7.45 14.97 3.39
C GLY A 143 -6.81 14.81 2.02
N LYS A 144 -5.55 15.24 1.87
CA LYS A 144 -4.78 15.05 0.62
C LYS A 144 -4.44 13.59 0.36
N GLN A 145 -4.46 12.76 1.38
CA GLN A 145 -4.36 11.31 1.31
C GLN A 145 -5.48 10.63 2.11
N VAL A 146 -6.23 9.72 1.50
CA VAL A 146 -7.39 9.05 2.12
C VAL A 146 -7.39 7.59 1.73
N ILE A 147 -7.79 6.69 2.62
CA ILE A 147 -8.06 5.28 2.33
C ILE A 147 -9.55 5.06 2.57
N LEU A 148 -10.29 4.68 1.54
CA LEU A 148 -11.74 4.53 1.66
C LEU A 148 -12.30 3.56 0.61
N GLY A 149 -12.92 2.47 1.06
CA GLY A 149 -13.51 1.49 0.17
C GLY A 149 -12.51 0.53 -0.45
N PHE A 150 -13.03 -0.36 -1.29
CA PHE A 150 -12.30 -1.47 -1.89
C PHE A 150 -12.64 -1.63 -3.38
N ASP A 151 -11.64 -2.00 -4.18
CA ASP A 151 -11.86 -2.42 -5.57
C ASP A 151 -12.52 -3.81 -5.62
N ILE A 152 -13.02 -4.23 -6.78
CA ILE A 152 -13.68 -5.55 -6.95
C ILE A 152 -12.77 -6.74 -6.63
N ASN A 153 -11.44 -6.54 -6.56
CA ASN A 153 -10.45 -7.54 -6.15
C ASN A 153 -10.14 -7.45 -4.65
N ARG A 154 -10.93 -6.69 -3.88
CA ARG A 154 -10.81 -6.48 -2.43
C ARG A 154 -9.56 -5.68 -2.02
N SER A 155 -8.89 -4.99 -2.95
CA SER A 155 -7.76 -4.10 -2.65
C SER A 155 -8.27 -2.78 -2.07
N PRO A 156 -7.71 -2.29 -0.94
CA PRO A 156 -8.06 -0.96 -0.42
C PRO A 156 -7.83 0.13 -1.47
N LEU A 157 -8.72 1.12 -1.51
CA LEU A 157 -8.57 2.29 -2.38
C LEU A 157 -7.80 3.38 -1.64
N PHE A 158 -6.62 3.73 -2.14
CA PHE A 158 -5.77 4.77 -1.60
C PHE A 158 -5.79 6.01 -2.50
N TYR A 159 -6.51 7.04 -2.07
CA TYR A 159 -6.65 8.32 -2.75
C TYR A 159 -5.48 9.24 -2.47
N MET A 160 -4.92 9.80 -3.54
CA MET A 160 -3.94 10.88 -3.55
C MET A 160 -4.56 12.08 -4.26
N LYS A 161 -5.04 13.05 -3.49
CA LYS A 161 -5.72 14.26 -3.97
C LYS A 161 -4.71 15.40 -4.06
N ASN A 162 -3.97 15.46 -5.16
CA ASN A 162 -2.78 16.31 -5.31
C ASN A 162 -3.07 17.80 -5.15
N GLY A 163 -4.26 18.26 -5.55
CA GLY A 163 -4.64 19.67 -5.42
C GLY A 163 -5.10 20.10 -4.03
N ARG A 164 -4.95 19.26 -3.00
CA ARG A 164 -5.32 19.54 -1.60
C ARG A 164 -4.10 19.81 -0.71
N GLN A 165 -2.98 20.24 -1.28
CA GLN A 165 -1.75 20.46 -0.52
C GLN A 165 -1.94 21.55 0.54
N ASN A 166 -1.56 21.26 1.77
CA ASN A 166 -1.77 22.12 2.95
C ASN A 166 -0.47 22.51 3.66
N THR A 167 0.66 22.00 3.21
CA THR A 167 1.98 22.24 3.80
C THR A 167 3.02 22.57 2.74
N GLU A 168 4.04 23.33 3.14
CA GLU A 168 5.20 23.57 2.30
C GLU A 168 5.99 22.26 2.05
N PRO A 169 6.67 22.14 0.90
CA PRO A 169 7.47 20.96 0.56
C PRO A 169 8.48 20.62 1.65
N SER A 170 8.39 19.38 2.16
CA SER A 170 9.29 18.89 3.20
C SER A 170 9.38 17.37 3.18
N PHE A 171 10.38 16.80 3.85
CA PHE A 171 10.50 15.35 4.00
C PHE A 171 9.28 14.72 4.71
N ARG A 172 8.57 15.50 5.54
CA ARG A 172 7.35 15.04 6.22
C ARG A 172 6.22 14.65 5.25
N GLN A 173 6.20 15.22 4.04
CA GLN A 173 5.28 14.80 2.98
C GLN A 173 5.59 13.37 2.48
N VAL A 174 6.87 13.01 2.43
CA VAL A 174 7.32 11.64 2.11
C VAL A 174 6.97 10.70 3.26
N GLN A 175 7.15 11.15 4.51
CA GLN A 175 6.74 10.41 5.71
C GLN A 175 5.22 10.14 5.73
N LEU A 176 4.38 11.10 5.33
CA LEU A 176 2.94 10.87 5.20
C LEU A 176 2.64 9.76 4.18
N LEU A 177 3.29 9.77 3.01
CA LEU A 177 3.12 8.72 2.02
C LEU A 177 3.50 7.34 2.58
N ILE A 178 4.64 7.24 3.27
CA ILE A 178 5.10 6.00 3.91
C ILE A 178 4.05 5.53 4.93
N PHE A 179 3.62 6.42 5.82
CA PHE A 179 2.63 6.09 6.86
C PHE A 179 1.31 5.61 6.26
N MET A 180 0.78 6.32 5.26
CA MET A 180 -0.48 5.95 4.59
C MET A 180 -0.35 4.65 3.81
N MET A 181 0.81 4.37 3.20
CA MET A 181 1.11 3.07 2.57
C MET A 181 1.11 1.93 3.59
N GLU A 182 1.74 2.10 4.75
CA GLU A 182 1.69 1.08 5.82
C GLU A 182 0.24 0.85 6.30
N CYS A 183 -0.55 1.93 6.48
CA CYS A 183 -1.96 1.83 6.84
C CYS A 183 -2.76 1.04 5.79
N ALA A 184 -2.56 1.33 4.49
CA ALA A 184 -3.23 0.64 3.40
C ALA A 184 -2.86 -0.86 3.33
N VAL A 185 -1.60 -1.21 3.64
CA VAL A 185 -1.14 -2.61 3.71
C VAL A 185 -1.80 -3.37 4.87
N ILE A 186 -2.01 -2.70 6.01
CA ILE A 186 -2.71 -3.27 7.17
C ILE A 186 -4.20 -3.44 6.87
N LEU A 187 -4.83 -2.46 6.22
CA LEU A 187 -6.24 -2.51 5.82
C LEU A 187 -6.52 -3.50 4.68
N ALA A 188 -5.48 -3.97 3.97
CA ALA A 188 -5.65 -5.01 2.95
C ALA A 188 -6.11 -6.32 3.62
N PRO A 189 -7.31 -6.84 3.27
CA PRO A 189 -7.92 -7.96 3.99
C PRO A 189 -7.18 -9.28 3.71
N GLN A 190 -7.57 -10.33 4.42
CA GLN A 190 -7.08 -11.68 4.19
C GLN A 190 -7.08 -12.05 2.69
N GLY A 191 -5.95 -12.57 2.21
CA GLY A 191 -5.74 -12.97 0.80
C GLY A 191 -5.43 -11.81 -0.15
N VAL A 192 -5.26 -10.58 0.34
CA VAL A 192 -4.95 -9.40 -0.48
C VAL A 192 -3.63 -8.78 -0.06
N GLU A 193 -2.71 -8.66 -1.02
CA GLU A 193 -1.38 -8.07 -0.82
C GLU A 193 -1.25 -6.66 -1.43
N THR A 194 -2.23 -6.26 -2.24
CA THR A 194 -2.14 -5.12 -3.16
C THR A 194 -3.10 -3.98 -2.80
N ILE A 195 -2.77 -2.78 -3.28
CA ILE A 195 -3.52 -1.54 -3.05
C ILE A 195 -3.87 -0.94 -4.40
N THR A 196 -5.08 -0.40 -4.53
CA THR A 196 -5.49 0.36 -5.71
C THR A 196 -5.33 1.84 -5.43
N VAL A 197 -4.48 2.51 -6.20
CA VAL A 197 -4.13 3.93 -6.01
C VAL A 197 -5.02 4.79 -6.90
N LEU A 198 -5.65 5.81 -6.32
CA LEU A 198 -6.53 6.76 -7.01
C LEU A 198 -5.87 8.13 -6.99
N ILE A 199 -5.41 8.63 -8.13
CA ILE A 199 -4.73 9.92 -8.22
C ILE A 199 -5.68 10.95 -8.81
N ASP A 200 -5.96 12.00 -8.04
CA ASP A 200 -6.78 13.11 -8.48
C ASP A 200 -5.94 14.38 -8.67
N PHE A 201 -5.98 14.90 -9.89
CA PHE A 201 -5.25 16.12 -10.30
C PHE A 201 -6.12 17.39 -10.25
N LYS A 202 -7.36 17.31 -9.75
CA LYS A 202 -8.22 18.47 -9.57
C LYS A 202 -7.60 19.49 -8.61
N SER A 203 -7.72 20.77 -8.93
CA SER A 203 -7.43 21.88 -8.02
C SER A 203 -8.55 22.09 -7.00
N TYR A 204 -8.20 22.32 -5.75
CA TYR A 204 -9.15 22.60 -4.67
C TYR A 204 -8.90 24.01 -4.08
N LYS A 205 -9.98 24.68 -3.65
CA LYS A 205 -9.95 26.03 -3.06
C LYS A 205 -10.53 26.05 -1.64
N GLU A 206 -10.47 24.92 -0.96
CA GLU A 206 -11.02 24.76 0.38
C GLU A 206 -10.08 25.37 1.44
N PRO A 207 -10.60 25.75 2.63
CA PRO A 207 -9.78 26.27 3.71
C PRO A 207 -8.62 25.32 4.06
N GLY A 208 -7.43 25.90 4.30
CA GLY A 208 -6.22 25.15 4.62
C GLY A 208 -5.44 24.62 3.41
N VAL A 209 -6.00 24.64 2.20
CA VAL A 209 -5.25 24.33 0.97
C VAL A 209 -4.41 25.54 0.58
N ILE A 210 -3.08 25.34 0.51
CA ILE A 210 -2.10 26.40 0.20
C ILE A 210 -1.58 26.32 -1.24
N SER A 211 -1.71 25.14 -1.88
CA SER A 211 -1.25 24.92 -3.25
C SER A 211 -2.10 23.85 -3.94
N ASP A 212 -2.39 24.09 -5.21
CA ASP A 212 -3.00 23.12 -6.12
C ASP A 212 -1.99 22.61 -7.19
N LYS A 213 -0.74 23.04 -7.08
CA LYS A 213 0.33 22.67 -8.02
C LYS A 213 0.84 21.26 -7.71
N MET A 214 1.38 20.62 -8.74
CA MET A 214 2.12 19.37 -8.57
C MET A 214 3.24 19.53 -7.54
N PRO A 215 3.52 18.49 -6.73
CA PRO A 215 4.63 18.52 -5.78
C PRO A 215 5.96 18.80 -6.52
N PRO A 216 6.92 19.48 -5.87
CA PRO A 216 8.23 19.70 -6.46
C PRO A 216 8.86 18.39 -6.91
N LEU A 217 9.62 18.45 -8.01
CA LEU A 217 10.24 17.27 -8.61
C LEU A 217 11.15 16.51 -7.61
N SER A 218 11.77 17.21 -6.67
CA SER A 218 12.57 16.60 -5.61
C SER A 218 11.75 15.68 -4.70
N ILE A 219 10.60 16.17 -4.21
CA ILE A 219 9.67 15.36 -3.38
C ILE A 219 9.09 14.21 -4.20
N ALA A 220 8.67 14.47 -5.44
CA ALA A 220 8.14 13.43 -6.32
C ALA A 220 9.15 12.29 -6.57
N LYS A 221 10.44 12.63 -6.78
CA LYS A 221 11.52 11.64 -6.92
C LYS A 221 11.74 10.84 -5.65
N LEU A 222 11.69 11.45 -4.46
CA LEU A 222 11.82 10.74 -3.19
C LEU A 222 10.65 9.76 -2.98
N CYS A 223 9.40 10.21 -3.21
CA CYS A 223 8.23 9.34 -3.14
C CYS A 223 8.34 8.17 -4.12
N LEU A 224 8.77 8.42 -5.36
CA LEU A 224 8.96 7.37 -6.35
C LEU A 224 10.03 6.36 -5.93
N ALA A 225 11.17 6.84 -5.41
CA ALA A 225 12.25 5.99 -4.92
C ALA A 225 11.78 5.09 -3.76
N VAL A 226 11.03 5.64 -2.80
CA VAL A 226 10.44 4.85 -1.69
C VAL A 226 9.54 3.75 -2.25
N MET A 227 8.62 4.09 -3.15
CA MET A 227 7.68 3.13 -3.72
C MET A 227 8.36 2.03 -4.53
N GLN A 228 9.38 2.38 -5.33
CA GLN A 228 10.10 1.43 -6.19
C GLN A 228 11.02 0.50 -5.38
N ASN A 229 11.70 1.02 -4.36
CA ASN A 229 12.72 0.28 -3.64
C ASN A 229 12.16 -0.55 -2.48
N HIS A 230 11.08 -0.10 -1.84
CA HIS A 230 10.63 -0.65 -0.55
C HIS A 230 9.19 -1.21 -0.58
N TYR A 231 8.43 -0.97 -1.64
CA TYR A 231 7.06 -1.48 -1.80
C TYR A 231 6.89 -2.31 -3.09
N PRO A 232 7.75 -3.32 -3.35
CA PRO A 232 7.63 -4.14 -4.55
C PRO A 232 6.29 -4.86 -4.62
N GLU A 233 5.74 -4.98 -5.83
CA GLU A 233 4.53 -5.77 -6.12
C GLU A 233 3.27 -5.33 -5.35
N ARG A 234 3.22 -4.11 -4.78
CA ARG A 234 2.06 -3.61 -4.01
C ARG A 234 0.95 -2.98 -4.85
N LEU A 235 1.24 -2.53 -6.07
CA LEU A 235 0.23 -1.88 -6.90
C LEU A 235 -0.72 -2.93 -7.52
N SER A 236 -2.02 -2.83 -7.20
CA SER A 236 -3.10 -3.54 -7.91
C SER A 236 -3.41 -2.80 -9.20
N LYS A 237 -3.93 -1.58 -9.05
CA LYS A 237 -4.36 -0.69 -10.13
C LYS A 237 -3.96 0.75 -9.79
N CYS A 238 -3.73 1.57 -10.81
CA CYS A 238 -3.56 3.02 -10.68
C CYS A 238 -4.64 3.71 -11.51
N VAL A 239 -5.60 4.34 -10.86
CA VAL A 239 -6.73 5.04 -11.48
C VAL A 239 -6.49 6.54 -11.39
N MET A 240 -6.59 7.24 -12.51
CA MET A 240 -6.32 8.68 -12.56
C MET A 240 -7.58 9.49 -12.91
N PHE A 241 -7.83 10.54 -12.13
CA PHE A 241 -8.98 11.44 -12.28
C PHE A 241 -8.51 12.85 -12.63
N ASN A 242 -9.33 13.58 -13.39
CA ASN A 242 -9.12 15.00 -13.71
C ASN A 242 -7.74 15.30 -14.32
N ILE A 243 -7.19 14.36 -15.12
CA ILE A 243 -5.86 14.47 -15.72
C ILE A 243 -5.77 15.74 -16.57
N PRO A 244 -4.85 16.69 -16.25
CA PRO A 244 -4.65 17.87 -17.06
C PRO A 244 -4.27 17.50 -18.49
N TRP A 245 -4.71 18.27 -19.47
CA TRP A 245 -4.45 17.97 -20.88
C TRP A 245 -2.95 17.79 -21.19
N PHE A 246 -2.06 18.49 -20.47
CA PHE A 246 -0.60 18.37 -20.59
C PHE A 246 0.00 17.17 -19.84
N ALA A 247 -0.65 16.67 -18.78
CA ALA A 247 -0.17 15.52 -18.01
C ALA A 247 -0.22 14.21 -18.84
N TRP A 248 -1.07 14.16 -19.87
CA TRP A 248 -1.05 13.09 -20.87
C TRP A 248 0.25 12.98 -21.66
N ALA A 249 0.90 14.11 -21.95
CA ALA A 249 2.22 14.10 -22.58
C ALA A 249 3.30 13.56 -21.62
N PHE A 250 3.19 13.89 -20.33
CA PHE A 250 4.07 13.35 -19.28
C PHE A 250 3.86 11.84 -19.08
N LEU A 251 2.60 11.38 -18.99
CA LEU A 251 2.29 9.95 -18.88
C LEU A 251 2.84 9.16 -20.07
N LYS A 252 2.71 9.68 -21.31
CA LYS A 252 3.33 9.10 -22.51
C LYS A 252 4.85 9.02 -22.44
N MET A 253 5.48 9.98 -21.77
CA MET A 253 6.93 10.05 -21.62
C MET A 253 7.45 9.08 -20.54
N VAL A 254 6.71 8.88 -19.44
CA VAL A 254 7.10 7.93 -18.38
C VAL A 254 6.71 6.48 -18.69
N HIS A 255 5.71 6.27 -19.53
CA HIS A 255 5.18 4.95 -19.90
C HIS A 255 6.24 3.94 -20.41
N PRO A 256 7.24 4.32 -21.24
CA PRO A 256 8.32 3.42 -21.67
C PRO A 256 9.18 2.90 -20.51
N PHE A 257 9.27 3.65 -19.40
CA PHE A 257 10.07 3.32 -18.22
C PHE A 257 9.32 2.48 -17.20
N LEU A 258 7.99 2.32 -17.35
CA LEU A 258 7.21 1.35 -16.61
C LEU A 258 7.42 -0.03 -17.24
N ASP A 259 7.68 -1.06 -16.44
CA ASP A 259 7.73 -2.42 -16.95
C ASP A 259 6.33 -2.84 -17.49
N PRO A 260 6.24 -3.83 -18.40
CA PRO A 260 4.97 -4.21 -19.02
C PRO A 260 3.85 -4.57 -18.02
N ARG A 261 4.17 -5.15 -16.85
CA ARG A 261 3.16 -5.47 -15.83
C ARG A 261 2.62 -4.21 -15.17
N THR A 262 3.48 -3.21 -14.93
CA THR A 262 3.05 -1.92 -14.37
C THR A 262 2.19 -1.12 -15.35
N ARG A 263 2.46 -1.21 -16.66
CA ARG A 263 1.61 -0.55 -17.68
C ARG A 263 0.18 -1.08 -17.71
N GLN A 264 0.01 -2.40 -17.59
CA GLN A 264 -1.31 -3.04 -17.57
C GLN A 264 -2.16 -2.65 -16.35
N LYS A 265 -1.54 -2.10 -15.30
CA LYS A 265 -2.22 -1.68 -14.06
C LYS A 265 -2.75 -0.25 -14.12
N ALA A 266 -2.35 0.55 -15.12
CA ALA A 266 -2.78 1.94 -15.27
C ALA A 266 -4.15 2.01 -15.98
N ILE A 267 -5.14 2.60 -15.31
CA ILE A 267 -6.50 2.77 -15.82
C ILE A 267 -6.81 4.26 -15.91
N PHE A 268 -6.99 4.75 -17.13
CA PHE A 268 -7.24 6.17 -17.40
C PHE A 268 -8.37 6.42 -18.43
N ASP A 269 -8.67 5.47 -19.31
CA ASP A 269 -9.66 5.60 -20.40
C ASP A 269 -10.81 4.58 -20.36
N GLU A 270 -10.99 3.87 -19.23
CA GLU A 270 -12.07 2.88 -19.06
C GLU A 270 -13.11 3.35 -18.03
N PRO A 271 -14.38 2.89 -18.11
CA PRO A 271 -15.36 3.11 -17.05
C PRO A 271 -14.84 2.54 -15.72
N PHE A 272 -14.73 3.38 -14.69
CA PHE A 272 -14.15 2.97 -13.40
C PHE A 272 -15.01 1.93 -12.68
N GLU A 273 -16.31 1.88 -13.00
CA GLU A 273 -17.29 0.90 -12.53
C GLU A 273 -16.91 -0.55 -12.88
N ASN A 274 -16.12 -0.76 -13.93
CA ASN A 274 -15.57 -2.08 -14.28
C ASN A 274 -14.52 -2.58 -13.28
N HIS A 275 -14.11 -1.74 -12.34
CA HIS A 275 -13.02 -2.02 -11.42
C HIS A 275 -13.34 -1.68 -9.97
N ILE A 276 -14.25 -0.74 -9.73
CA ILE A 276 -14.64 -0.27 -8.41
C ILE A 276 -16.16 -0.14 -8.40
N ASP A 277 -16.84 -0.86 -7.50
CA ASP A 277 -18.28 -0.71 -7.31
C ASP A 277 -18.59 0.73 -6.87
N PRO A 278 -19.59 1.41 -7.46
CA PRO A 278 -19.97 2.76 -7.06
C PRO A 278 -20.23 2.91 -5.55
N SER A 279 -20.75 1.88 -4.88
CA SER A 279 -20.95 1.88 -3.41
C SER A 279 -19.65 1.98 -2.60
N GLN A 280 -18.49 1.80 -3.23
CA GLN A 280 -17.16 1.88 -2.61
C GLN A 280 -16.36 3.09 -3.08
N LEU A 281 -16.90 3.93 -3.97
CA LEU A 281 -16.22 5.08 -4.56
C LEU A 281 -16.87 6.39 -4.12
N GLU A 282 -16.08 7.45 -3.93
CA GLU A 282 -16.61 8.79 -3.65
C GLU A 282 -17.50 9.31 -4.78
N ALA A 283 -18.57 10.02 -4.42
CA ALA A 283 -19.53 10.61 -5.34
C ALA A 283 -18.89 11.58 -6.33
N VAL A 284 -17.83 12.29 -5.92
CA VAL A 284 -17.07 13.19 -6.80
C VAL A 284 -16.36 12.48 -7.96
N TYR A 285 -16.26 11.15 -7.89
CA TYR A 285 -15.67 10.28 -8.91
C TYR A 285 -16.71 9.36 -9.55
N ASN A 286 -17.99 9.75 -9.54
CA ASN A 286 -19.15 8.96 -10.00
C ASN A 286 -19.47 7.72 -9.14
N GLY A 287 -19.03 7.70 -7.89
CA GLY A 287 -19.47 6.71 -6.91
C GLY A 287 -20.75 7.12 -6.17
N LYS A 288 -21.05 6.40 -5.09
CA LYS A 288 -22.22 6.60 -4.22
C LYS A 288 -21.85 7.05 -2.81
N LEU A 289 -20.56 7.13 -2.47
CA LEU A 289 -20.14 7.58 -1.15
C LEU A 289 -20.13 9.12 -1.08
N ASP A 290 -21.02 9.73 -0.30
CA ASP A 290 -20.97 11.16 0.06
C ASP A 290 -19.92 11.36 1.17
N PHE A 291 -18.66 11.12 0.80
CA PHE A 291 -17.53 11.24 1.71
C PHE A 291 -17.16 12.70 1.95
N LYS A 292 -17.11 13.10 3.22
CA LYS A 292 -16.66 14.43 3.62
C LYS A 292 -15.53 14.29 4.62
N TYR A 293 -14.33 14.68 4.19
CA TYR A 293 -13.17 14.62 5.04
C TYR A 293 -13.31 15.62 6.21
N LYS A 294 -13.33 15.08 7.43
CA LYS A 294 -13.24 15.82 8.69
C LYS A 294 -12.09 15.22 9.47
N HIS A 295 -10.98 15.95 9.59
CA HIS A 295 -9.74 15.40 10.13
C HIS A 295 -9.94 14.81 11.53
N GLU A 296 -10.67 15.53 12.37
CA GLU A 296 -11.02 15.19 13.74
C GLU A 296 -11.91 13.95 13.89
N ILE A 297 -12.51 13.47 12.80
CA ILE A 297 -13.31 12.23 12.77
C ILE A 297 -12.54 11.12 12.06
N TYR A 298 -12.12 11.38 10.82
CA TYR A 298 -11.55 10.38 9.93
C TYR A 298 -10.19 9.90 10.43
N TRP A 299 -9.30 10.82 10.83
CA TRP A 299 -7.93 10.47 11.20
C TRP A 299 -7.87 9.57 12.43
N PRO A 300 -8.48 9.91 13.59
CA PRO A 300 -8.48 9.03 14.75
C PRO A 300 -9.22 7.70 14.50
N ASP A 301 -10.31 7.70 13.72
CA ASP A 301 -11.00 6.45 13.34
C ASP A 301 -10.08 5.51 12.55
N MET A 302 -9.38 6.04 11.55
CA MET A 302 -8.47 5.25 10.71
C MET A 302 -7.29 4.72 11.52
N VAL A 303 -6.67 5.56 12.35
CA VAL A 303 -5.55 5.16 13.21
C VAL A 303 -5.96 4.04 14.16
N ALA A 304 -7.07 4.21 14.90
CA ALA A 304 -7.54 3.20 15.85
C ALA A 304 -7.83 1.84 15.20
N LYS A 305 -8.47 1.84 14.03
CA LYS A 305 -8.76 0.61 13.27
C LYS A 305 -7.50 -0.07 12.74
N VAL A 306 -6.54 0.70 12.23
CA VAL A 306 -5.25 0.18 11.76
C VAL A 306 -4.46 -0.43 12.93
N GLU A 307 -4.45 0.24 14.08
CA GLU A 307 -3.79 -0.26 15.30
C GLU A 307 -4.44 -1.57 15.77
N GLU A 308 -5.77 -1.62 15.87
CA GLU A 308 -6.51 -2.84 16.25
C GLU A 308 -6.21 -4.03 15.32
N LEU A 309 -6.19 -3.79 14.00
CA LEU A 309 -5.85 -4.83 13.02
C LEU A 309 -4.39 -5.28 13.12
N ASN A 310 -3.47 -4.34 13.35
CA ASN A 310 -2.06 -4.65 13.50
C ASN A 310 -1.78 -5.45 14.78
N GLU A 311 -2.43 -5.10 15.89
CA GLU A 311 -2.37 -5.83 17.17
C GLU A 311 -2.92 -7.24 17.03
N LYS A 312 -4.09 -7.40 16.38
CA LYS A 312 -4.66 -8.73 16.08
C LYS A 312 -3.71 -9.57 15.25
N ARG A 313 -3.12 -8.99 14.20
CA ARG A 313 -2.12 -9.65 13.35
C ARG A 313 -0.90 -10.09 14.15
N PHE A 314 -0.36 -9.20 14.98
CA PHE A 314 0.83 -9.48 15.79
C PHE A 314 0.55 -10.53 16.87
N LYS A 315 -0.63 -10.49 17.52
CA LYS A 315 -1.06 -11.52 18.46
C LYS A 315 -1.09 -12.89 17.78
N ARG A 316 -1.70 -12.99 16.60
CA ARG A 316 -1.75 -14.24 15.82
C ARG A 316 -0.35 -14.71 15.43
N PHE A 317 0.54 -13.80 15.06
CA PHE A 317 1.95 -14.12 14.80
C PHE A 317 2.61 -14.79 16.02
N VAL A 318 2.41 -14.25 17.23
CA VAL A 318 2.91 -14.85 18.46
C VAL A 318 2.25 -16.20 18.74
N ASP A 319 0.93 -16.30 18.63
CA ASP A 319 0.17 -17.53 18.87
C ASP A 319 0.61 -18.66 17.91
N PHE A 320 1.01 -18.32 16.68
CA PHE A 320 1.51 -19.25 15.66
C PHE A 320 3.03 -19.47 15.70
N GLY A 321 3.68 -19.14 16.81
CA GLY A 321 5.07 -19.48 17.10
C GLY A 321 6.10 -18.38 16.81
N GLY A 322 5.67 -17.23 16.27
CA GLY A 322 6.52 -16.04 16.17
C GLY A 322 7.73 -16.19 15.23
N VAL A 323 7.61 -17.00 14.19
CA VAL A 323 8.70 -17.28 13.24
C VAL A 323 8.53 -16.54 11.91
N VAL A 324 9.66 -16.23 11.26
CA VAL A 324 9.69 -15.70 9.89
C VAL A 324 9.01 -16.70 8.94
N GLY A 325 8.27 -16.19 7.97
CA GLY A 325 7.63 -16.99 6.94
C GLY A 325 6.19 -17.39 7.21
N LEU A 326 5.58 -17.01 8.34
CA LEU A 326 4.14 -17.19 8.54
C LEU A 326 3.34 -16.45 7.45
N SER A 327 2.25 -17.04 6.97
CA SER A 327 1.46 -16.45 5.88
C SER A 327 0.58 -15.31 6.35
N GLU A 328 0.56 -14.20 5.61
CA GLU A 328 -0.42 -13.11 5.76
C GLU A 328 -1.86 -13.64 5.65
N PHE A 329 -2.09 -14.75 4.94
CA PHE A 329 -3.42 -15.38 4.88
C PHE A 329 -3.86 -15.88 6.25
N ASP A 330 -2.96 -16.52 7.00
CA ASP A 330 -3.27 -16.99 8.35
C ASP A 330 -3.26 -15.83 9.35
N LEU A 331 -2.29 -14.91 9.25
CA LEU A 331 -2.14 -13.79 10.17
C LEU A 331 -3.27 -12.77 10.08
N LYS A 332 -3.89 -12.60 8.91
CA LYS A 332 -5.06 -11.71 8.70
C LYS A 332 -6.40 -12.44 8.79
N GLY A 333 -6.38 -13.76 8.93
CA GLY A 333 -7.58 -14.58 9.10
C GLY A 333 -8.14 -14.54 10.52
N SER A 334 -9.25 -15.25 10.72
CA SER A 334 -9.91 -15.42 12.01
C SER A 334 -9.95 -16.88 12.51
N GLY A 335 -9.48 -17.85 11.72
CA GLY A 335 -9.44 -19.25 12.12
C GLY A 335 -8.32 -19.56 13.11
N ASP A 336 -8.48 -20.62 13.90
CA ASP A 336 -7.47 -21.03 14.90
C ASP A 336 -6.37 -21.91 14.28
N ASP A 337 -6.64 -22.51 13.13
CA ASP A 337 -5.70 -23.39 12.43
C ASP A 337 -4.80 -22.60 11.45
N ILE A 338 -3.54 -23.03 11.34
CA ILE A 338 -2.60 -22.57 10.32
C ILE A 338 -2.92 -23.31 9.01
N LEU A 339 -3.39 -22.58 7.99
CA LEU A 339 -3.71 -23.15 6.68
C LEU A 339 -2.49 -23.22 5.76
N TYR A 340 -1.54 -22.28 5.93
CA TYR A 340 -0.31 -22.18 5.15
C TYR A 340 0.89 -22.24 6.08
N PRO A 341 1.30 -23.44 6.53
CA PRO A 341 2.47 -23.63 7.37
C PRO A 341 3.73 -23.11 6.67
N VAL A 342 4.73 -22.74 7.48
CA VAL A 342 6.00 -22.18 7.00
C VAL A 342 6.74 -23.17 6.07
N ASP A 343 6.76 -24.45 6.43
CA ASP A 343 7.26 -25.53 5.58
C ASP A 343 6.09 -26.19 4.82
N TYR A 344 5.61 -25.50 3.78
CA TYR A 344 4.44 -25.92 3.00
C TYR A 344 4.75 -26.98 1.94
N ARG A 345 5.92 -27.63 1.97
CA ARG A 345 6.30 -28.69 1.02
C ARG A 345 5.29 -29.86 0.97
N ASN A 346 4.38 -29.91 1.95
CA ASN A 346 3.37 -30.96 2.13
C ASN A 346 1.90 -30.49 2.02
N VAL A 347 1.61 -29.28 1.51
CA VAL A 347 0.22 -28.80 1.37
C VAL A 347 -0.25 -28.99 -0.07
N VAL A 348 -1.00 -30.09 -0.30
CA VAL A 348 -1.53 -30.57 -1.59
C VAL A 348 -2.67 -29.71 -2.13
#